data_AF-A0A1C4KSQ2-F1
#
_entry.id   AF-A0A1C4KSQ2-F1
#
_cell.length_a   1.000
_cell.length_b   1.000
_cell.length_c   1.000
_cell.angle_alpha   90.00
_cell.angle_beta   90.00
_cell.angle_gamma   90.00
#
_symmetry.space_group_name_H-M   'P 1'
#
loop_
_entity.id
_entity.type
_entity.pdbx_description
1 polymer ?
#
loop_
_entity_poly.entity_id
_entity_poly.type
_entity_poly.pdbx_seq_one_letter_code
_entity_poly.pdbx_strand_id
1 'polypeptide(L)'
;MARDTVPAVAARAATARRNGAPLAFAEVEVVLDAATPAAERLAALDADAERPDTGRLRHVGSSRELVRLLVELAGSVDGVRLHPAVLAVDLPVLAAEVLPALAAAGLHRPPVPGATLRASLGLPRPANRHAAARG
;
A
#
# COMPACT_ATOMS: atom_id res chain seq x y z
N MET A 1 2.27 20.25 -8.23
CA MET A 1 0.97 19.67 -7.86
C MET A 1 1.15 18.92 -6.54
N ALA A 2 0.16 18.93 -5.64
CA ALA A 2 0.36 18.49 -4.26
C ALA A 2 0.39 16.96 -4.17
N ARG A 3 1.44 16.43 -3.57
CA ARG A 3 1.54 15.02 -3.19
C ARG A 3 0.44 14.69 -2.19
N ASP A 4 -0.15 13.51 -2.30
CA ASP A 4 -1.21 13.11 -1.38
C ASP A 4 -0.73 13.11 0.07
N THR A 5 -1.64 13.41 0.99
CA THR A 5 -1.41 13.39 2.44
C THR A 5 -2.28 12.33 3.08
N VAL A 6 -1.92 11.86 4.29
CA VAL A 6 -2.74 10.87 5.01
C VAL A 6 -4.18 11.35 5.22
N PRO A 7 -4.46 12.61 5.61
CA PRO A 7 -5.83 13.11 5.68
C PRO A 7 -6.58 13.09 4.34
N ALA A 8 -5.91 13.39 3.23
CA ALA A 8 -6.51 13.34 1.90
C ALA A 8 -6.86 11.89 1.49
N VAL A 9 -5.97 10.94 1.77
CA VAL A 9 -6.22 9.51 1.56
C VAL A 9 -7.41 9.04 2.40
N ALA A 10 -7.47 9.41 3.68
CA ALA A 10 -8.57 9.06 4.57
C ALA A 10 -9.92 9.63 4.07
N ALA A 11 -9.94 10.88 3.62
CA ALA A 11 -11.15 11.51 3.07
C ALA A 11 -11.64 10.79 1.79
N ARG A 12 -10.73 10.38 0.91
CA ARG A 12 -11.07 9.61 -0.29
C ARG A 12 -11.56 8.20 0.06
N ALA A 13 -10.94 7.53 1.03
CA ALA A 13 -11.39 6.23 1.51
C ALA A 13 -12.81 6.29 2.10
N ALA A 14 -13.11 7.31 2.92
CA ALA A 14 -14.45 7.54 3.44
C ALA A 14 -15.48 7.79 2.32
N THR A 15 -15.09 8.55 1.28
CA THR A 15 -15.94 8.81 0.11
C THR A 15 -16.20 7.54 -0.70
N ALA A 16 -15.17 6.73 -0.94
CA ALA A 16 -15.31 5.45 -1.64
C ALA A 16 -16.26 4.51 -0.90
N ARG A 17 -16.15 4.41 0.43
CA ARG A 17 -17.08 3.61 1.25
C ARG A 17 -18.53 4.10 1.17
N ARG A 18 -18.76 5.42 1.23
CA ARG A 18 -20.11 5.99 1.02
C ARG A 18 -20.69 5.67 -0.37
N ASN A 19 -19.81 5.49 -1.36
CA ASN A 19 -20.19 5.09 -2.72
C ASN A 19 -20.29 3.57 -2.90
N GLY A 20 -20.26 2.78 -1.82
CA GLY A 20 -20.45 1.33 -1.85
C GLY A 20 -19.18 0.51 -2.16
N ALA A 21 -17.99 1.11 -2.12
CA ALA A 21 -16.75 0.35 -2.24
C ALA A 21 -16.61 -0.62 -1.04
N PRO A 22 -16.43 -1.93 -1.27
CA PRO A 22 -16.32 -2.90 -0.19
C PRO A 22 -14.98 -2.81 0.57
N LEU A 23 -13.94 -2.32 -0.10
CA LEU A 23 -12.60 -2.11 0.44
C LEU A 23 -12.00 -0.84 -0.18
N ALA A 24 -11.18 -0.13 0.59
CA ALA A 24 -10.39 1.01 0.17
C ALA A 24 -8.90 0.72 0.38
N PHE A 25 -8.10 0.87 -0.66
CA PHE A 25 -6.64 0.69 -0.61
C PHE A 25 -5.93 2.01 -0.85
N ALA A 26 -4.96 2.35 -0.01
CA ALA A 26 -4.03 3.45 -0.28
C ALA A 26 -2.94 2.99 -1.25
N GLU A 27 -2.46 3.91 -2.11
CA GLU A 27 -1.28 3.68 -2.92
C GLU A 27 -0.12 4.52 -2.39
N VAL A 28 1.01 3.86 -2.10
CA VAL A 28 2.17 4.50 -1.50
C VAL A 28 3.40 4.20 -2.33
N GLU A 29 4.01 5.23 -2.89
CA GLU A 29 5.34 5.16 -3.47
C GLU A 29 6.39 5.14 -2.36
N VAL A 30 7.39 4.28 -2.47
CA VAL A 30 8.42 4.13 -1.43
C VAL A 30 9.82 4.20 -2.00
N VAL A 31 10.66 5.01 -1.35
CA VAL A 31 12.12 5.01 -1.51
C VAL A 31 12.69 4.86 -0.11
N LEU A 32 13.40 3.76 0.15
CA LEU A 32 13.88 3.44 1.50
C LEU A 32 15.36 3.76 1.68
N ASP A 33 15.76 4.04 2.92
CA ASP A 33 17.18 4.04 3.27
C ASP A 33 17.75 2.63 3.08
N ALA A 34 18.93 2.55 2.46
CA ALA A 34 19.67 1.32 2.23
C ALA A 34 21.17 1.61 2.35
N ALA A 35 22.01 1.04 1.48
CA ALA A 35 23.43 1.40 1.41
C ALA A 35 23.66 2.89 1.11
N THR A 36 22.68 3.54 0.47
CA THR A 36 22.64 4.97 0.18
C THR A 36 21.35 5.56 0.76
N PRO A 37 21.37 6.78 1.33
CA PRO A 37 20.16 7.43 1.85
C PRO A 37 19.06 7.57 0.80
N ALA A 38 17.80 7.44 1.20
CA ALA A 38 16.64 7.49 0.31
C ALA A 38 16.56 8.79 -0.49
N ALA A 39 16.94 9.92 0.12
CA ALA A 39 16.92 11.24 -0.52
C ALA A 39 17.93 11.32 -1.68
N GLU A 40 19.15 10.83 -1.48
CA GLU A 40 20.17 10.77 -2.52
C GLU A 40 19.77 9.81 -3.64
N ARG A 41 19.23 8.65 -3.28
CA ARG A 41 18.67 7.70 -4.25
C ARG A 41 17.57 8.33 -5.10
N LEU A 42 16.65 9.05 -4.47
CA LEU A 42 15.58 9.75 -5.17
C LEU A 42 16.13 10.82 -6.11
N ALA A 43 17.10 11.62 -5.66
CA ALA A 43 17.75 12.63 -6.49
C ALA A 43 18.43 12.01 -7.73
N ALA A 44 19.12 10.88 -7.55
CA ALA A 44 19.75 10.16 -8.66
C ALA A 44 18.71 9.62 -9.67
N LEU A 45 17.59 9.06 -9.18
CA LEU A 45 16.50 8.58 -10.04
C LEU A 45 15.83 9.72 -10.81
N ASP A 46 15.59 10.86 -10.15
CA ASP A 46 14.93 12.01 -10.75
C ASP A 46 15.87 12.73 -11.76
N ALA A 47 17.19 12.57 -11.63
CA ALA A 47 18.17 13.08 -12.60
C ALA A 47 18.26 12.22 -13.88
N ASP A 48 17.97 10.92 -13.79
CA ASP A 48 18.04 9.99 -14.92
C ASP A 48 16.79 10.09 -15.83
N ALA A 49 15.61 10.25 -15.23
CA ALA A 49 14.37 10.38 -15.97
C ALA A 49 13.30 11.19 -15.23
N GLU A 50 12.54 11.99 -15.99
CA GLU A 50 11.34 12.63 -15.45
C GLU A 50 10.29 11.57 -15.11
N ARG A 51 9.88 11.56 -13.84
CA ARG A 51 8.86 10.61 -13.37
C ARG A 51 7.46 11.17 -13.64
N PRO A 52 6.54 10.37 -14.17
CA PRO A 52 5.13 10.75 -14.24
C PRO A 52 4.59 11.12 -12.85
N ASP A 53 3.89 12.25 -12.74
CA ASP A 53 3.17 12.59 -11.52
C ASP A 53 1.97 11.66 -11.37
N THR A 54 2.05 10.74 -10.42
CA THR A 54 0.98 9.78 -10.10
C THR A 54 -0.02 10.33 -9.09
N GLY A 55 0.26 11.48 -8.46
CA GLY A 55 -0.51 12.03 -7.34
C GLY A 55 -0.51 11.16 -6.07
N ARG A 56 0.24 10.04 -6.05
CA ARG A 56 0.25 9.10 -4.91
C ARG A 56 0.93 9.70 -3.68
N LEU A 57 0.56 9.18 -2.52
CA LEU A 57 1.31 9.40 -1.30
C LEU A 57 2.72 8.81 -1.50
N ARG A 58 3.78 9.54 -1.12
CA ARG A 58 5.15 9.04 -1.23
C ARG A 58 5.87 9.14 0.10
N HIS A 59 6.52 8.04 0.46
CA HIS A 59 7.47 7.95 1.54
C HIS A 59 8.90 7.94 0.99
N VAL A 60 9.77 8.77 1.57
CA VAL A 60 11.21 8.83 1.26
C VAL A 60 11.94 8.91 2.59
N GLY A 61 12.67 7.86 2.96
CA GLY A 61 13.39 7.81 4.24
C GLY A 61 13.42 6.42 4.83
N SER A 62 13.41 6.32 6.14
CA SER A 62 13.69 5.06 6.83
C SER A 62 12.53 4.06 6.81
N SER A 63 12.85 2.78 6.99
CA SER A 63 11.87 1.71 7.20
C SER A 63 10.99 1.97 8.43
N ARG A 64 11.57 2.53 9.51
CA ARG A 64 10.85 2.87 10.74
C ARG A 64 9.80 3.96 10.53
N GLU A 65 10.13 4.99 9.76
CA GLU A 65 9.17 6.04 9.42
C GLU A 65 8.08 5.51 8.48
N LEU A 66 8.42 4.62 7.55
CA LEU A 66 7.41 3.94 6.73
C LEU A 66 6.45 3.13 7.60
N VAL A 67 6.93 2.38 8.60
CA VAL A 67 6.05 1.66 9.53
C VAL A 67 5.09 2.61 10.24
N ARG A 68 5.56 3.76 10.72
CA ARG A 68 4.68 4.77 11.35
C ARG A 68 3.60 5.26 10.39
N LEU A 69 3.97 5.55 9.14
CA LEU A 69 3.03 5.96 8.09
C LEU A 69 1.97 4.89 7.84
N LEU A 70 2.38 3.62 7.74
CA LEU A 70 1.45 2.51 7.48
C LEU A 70 0.52 2.24 8.68
N VAL A 71 1.01 2.41 9.90
CA VAL A 71 0.18 2.36 11.13
C VAL A 71 -0.85 3.48 11.13
N GLU A 72 -0.46 4.70 10.76
CA GLU A 72 -1.39 5.83 10.65
C GLU A 72 -2.48 5.57 9.59
N LEU A 73 -2.08 5.06 8.42
CA LEU A 73 -3.00 4.72 7.34
C LEU A 73 -3.98 3.61 7.73
N ALA A 74 -3.56 2.63 8.53
CA ALA A 74 -4.39 1.50 8.94
C ALA A 74 -5.69 1.92 9.67
N GLY A 75 -5.75 3.12 10.24
CA GLY A 75 -6.99 3.68 10.81
C GLY A 75 -8.02 4.15 9.77
N SER A 76 -7.65 4.23 8.49
CA SER A 76 -8.46 4.87 7.44
C SER A 76 -8.67 4.02 6.19
N VAL A 77 -7.81 3.04 5.92
CA VAL A 77 -7.87 2.16 4.74
C VAL A 77 -7.80 0.69 5.13
N ASP A 78 -8.31 -0.18 4.26
CA ASP A 78 -8.37 -1.63 4.48
C ASP A 78 -7.09 -2.35 4.00
N GLY A 79 -6.23 -1.63 3.27
CA GLY A 79 -4.92 -2.10 2.87
C GLY A 79 -4.09 -1.04 2.16
N VAL A 80 -2.84 -1.39 1.87
CA VAL A 80 -1.89 -0.51 1.19
C VAL A 80 -1.23 -1.26 0.03
N ARG A 81 -1.18 -0.62 -1.14
CA ARG A 81 -0.39 -1.05 -2.30
C ARG A 81 0.91 -0.25 -2.35
N LEU A 82 2.02 -0.92 -2.09
CA LEU A 82 3.35 -0.33 -2.15
C LEU A 82 3.88 -0.31 -3.59
N HIS A 83 4.48 0.80 -3.98
CA HIS A 83 5.16 0.99 -5.26
C HIS A 83 6.63 1.35 -4.97
N PRO A 84 7.52 0.34 -4.83
CA PRO A 84 8.92 0.60 -4.57
C PRO A 84 9.63 1.19 -5.78
N ALA A 85 10.51 2.17 -5.55
CA ALA A 85 11.22 2.85 -6.62
C ALA A 85 12.23 1.94 -7.32
N VAL A 86 12.92 1.08 -6.58
CA VAL A 86 13.87 0.10 -7.12
C VAL A 86 13.65 -1.23 -6.40
N LEU A 87 13.02 -2.20 -7.07
CA LEU A 87 12.63 -3.48 -6.47
C LEU A 87 13.81 -4.22 -5.81
N ALA A 88 14.99 -4.22 -6.45
CA ALA A 88 16.17 -4.90 -5.94
C ALA A 88 16.72 -4.29 -4.63
N VAL A 89 16.40 -3.02 -4.35
CA VAL A 89 16.90 -2.29 -3.16
C VAL A 89 15.81 -2.22 -2.09
N ASP A 90 14.59 -1.86 -2.48
CA ASP A 90 13.52 -1.58 -1.54
C ASP A 90 12.82 -2.87 -1.04
N LEU A 91 12.69 -3.92 -1.87
CA LEU A 91 12.03 -5.17 -1.43
C LEU A 91 12.75 -5.89 -0.29
N PRO A 92 14.10 -6.02 -0.27
CA PRO A 92 14.81 -6.61 0.86
C PRO A 92 14.53 -5.88 2.18
N VAL A 93 14.53 -4.54 2.18
CA VAL A 93 14.24 -3.71 3.37
C VAL A 93 12.78 -3.91 3.81
N LEU A 94 11.84 -3.91 2.86
CA LEU A 94 10.42 -4.17 3.16
C LEU A 94 10.23 -5.55 3.82
N ALA A 95 10.86 -6.59 3.27
CA ALA A 95 10.73 -7.95 3.76
C ALA A 95 11.41 -8.17 5.12
N ALA A 96 12.59 -7.58 5.32
CA ALA A 96 13.40 -7.79 6.52
C ALA A 96 12.98 -6.90 7.70
N GLU A 97 12.49 -5.69 7.45
CA GLU A 97 12.27 -4.69 8.52
C GLU A 97 10.81 -4.28 8.66
N VAL A 98 10.12 -4.02 7.54
CA VAL A 98 8.78 -3.42 7.58
C VAL A 98 7.70 -4.47 7.84
N LEU A 99 7.68 -5.57 7.08
CA LEU A 99 6.68 -6.62 7.26
C LEU A 99 6.73 -7.26 8.66
N PRO A 100 7.91 -7.58 9.23
CA PRO A 100 7.99 -8.10 10.60
C PRO A 100 7.51 -7.09 11.65
N ALA A 101 7.84 -5.80 11.49
CA ALA A 101 7.37 -4.76 12.41
C ALA A 101 5.84 -4.60 12.37
N LEU A 102 5.23 -4.66 11.19
CA LEU A 102 3.77 -4.64 11.03
C LEU A 102 3.11 -5.91 11.60
N ALA A 103 3.74 -7.07 11.44
CA ALA A 103 3.26 -8.31 12.04
C ALA A 103 3.28 -8.24 13.58
N ALA A 104 4.36 -7.70 14.16
CA ALA A 104 4.46 -7.47 15.60
C ALA A 104 3.40 -6.48 16.12
N ALA A 105 2.98 -5.52 15.29
CA ALA A 105 1.87 -4.60 15.58
C ALA A 105 0.47 -5.19 15.29
N GLY A 106 0.37 -6.44 14.82
CA GLY A 106 -0.91 -7.08 14.47
C GLY A 106 -1.55 -6.55 13.18
N LEU A 107 -0.83 -5.77 12.38
CA LEU A 107 -1.30 -5.13 11.15
C LEU A 107 -0.97 -5.91 9.87
N HIS A 108 -0.16 -6.97 9.97
CA HIS A 108 0.18 -7.83 8.85
C HIS A 108 -0.10 -9.29 9.18
N ARG A 109 -0.83 -9.96 8.29
CA ARG A 109 -1.02 -11.40 8.30
C ARG A 109 -0.48 -11.98 6.99
N PRO A 110 0.41 -12.98 7.03
CA PRO A 110 0.88 -13.63 5.82
C PRO A 110 -0.29 -14.33 5.10
N PRO A 111 -0.31 -14.32 3.76
CA PRO A 111 -1.35 -14.99 2.99
C PRO A 111 -1.27 -16.51 3.22
N VAL A 112 -2.44 -17.15 3.32
CA VAL A 112 -2.53 -18.61 3.46
C VAL A 112 -2.31 -19.27 2.09
N PRO A 113 -1.33 -20.17 1.92
CA PRO A 113 -1.12 -20.88 0.67
C PRO A 113 -2.39 -21.60 0.20
N GLY A 114 -2.73 -21.47 -1.08
CA GLY A 114 -3.94 -22.06 -1.67
C GLY A 114 -5.25 -21.28 -1.42
N ALA A 115 -5.23 -20.22 -0.61
CA ALA A 115 -6.38 -19.33 -0.49
C ALA A 115 -6.59 -18.52 -1.79
N THR A 116 -7.85 -18.33 -2.18
CA THR A 116 -8.16 -17.41 -3.28
C THR A 116 -7.88 -15.96 -2.86
N LEU A 117 -7.51 -15.09 -3.80
CA LEU A 117 -7.37 -13.65 -3.53
C LEU A 117 -8.59 -13.07 -2.80
N ARG A 118 -9.79 -13.49 -3.21
CA ARG A 118 -11.05 -13.10 -2.57
C ARG A 118 -11.08 -13.46 -1.08
N ALA A 119 -10.66 -14.68 -0.74
CA ALA A 119 -10.62 -15.13 0.64
C ALA A 119 -9.58 -14.35 1.45
N SER A 120 -8.40 -14.10 0.88
CA SER A 120 -7.36 -13.28 1.52
C SER A 120 -7.80 -11.84 1.80
N LEU A 121 -8.69 -11.29 0.97
CA LEU A 121 -9.26 -9.95 1.13
C LEU A 121 -10.58 -9.92 1.93
N GLY A 122 -11.05 -11.07 2.44
CA GLY A 122 -12.32 -11.13 3.19
C GLY A 122 -13.57 -10.81 2.36
N LEU A 123 -13.48 -10.87 1.04
CA LEU A 123 -14.57 -10.49 0.14
C LEU A 123 -15.61 -11.62 0.01
N PRO A 124 -16.92 -11.31 0.06
CA PRO A 124 -17.95 -12.33 -0.15
C PRO A 124 -17.91 -12.88 -1.58
N ARG A 125 -18.37 -14.12 -1.77
CA ARG A 125 -18.54 -14.67 -3.11
C ARG A 125 -19.73 -13.97 -3.77
N PRO A 126 -19.55 -13.28 -4.92
CA PRO A 126 -20.66 -12.62 -5.59
C PRO A 126 -21.65 -13.68 -6.11
N ALA A 127 -22.95 -13.38 -5.98
CA ALA A 127 -23.99 -14.20 -6.57
C ALA A 127 -23.81 -14.22 -8.08
N ASN A 128 -23.86 -15.42 -8.67
CA ASN A 128 -23.79 -15.54 -10.11
C ASN A 128 -25.11 -15.01 -10.71
N ARG A 129 -25.04 -13.91 -11.46
CA ARG A 129 -26.18 -13.32 -12.19
C ARG A 129 -26.82 -14.25 -13.23
N HIS A 130 -26.13 -15.34 -13.59
CA HIS A 130 -26.60 -16.39 -14.49
C HIS A 130 -26.86 -17.72 -13.77
N ALA A 131 -26.76 -17.79 -12.43
CA ALA A 131 -27.27 -18.93 -11.69
C ALA A 131 -28.79 -18.85 -11.76
N ALA A 132 -29.36 -19.43 -12.80
CA ALA A 132 -30.80 -19.47 -13.03
C ALA A 132 -31.51 -19.95 -11.75
N ALA A 133 -32.54 -19.22 -11.35
CA ALA A 133 -33.62 -19.81 -10.57
C ALA A 133 -34.05 -21.05 -11.36
N ARG A 134 -33.70 -22.23 -10.83
CA ARG A 134 -34.33 -23.46 -11.33
C ARG A 134 -35.81 -23.26 -11.00
N GLY A 135 -36.61 -23.06 -12.04
CA GLY A 135 -38.07 -23.10 -11.93
C GLY A 135 -38.53 -24.44 -11.39
#